data_AF-A0A933EG21-F1
#
_entry.id   AF-A0A933EG21-F1
#
_cell.length_a   1.000
_cell.length_b   1.000
_cell.length_c   1.000
_cell.angle_alpha   90.00
_cell.angle_beta   90.00
_cell.angle_gamma   90.00
#
_symmetry.space_group_name_H-M   'P 1'
#
loop_
_entity.id
_entity.type
_entity.pdbx_description
1 polymer ?
#
loop_
_entity_poly.entity_id
_entity_poly.type
_entity_poly.pdbx_seq_one_letter_code
_entity_poly.pdbx_strand_id
1 'polypeptide(L)'
;MVTGFSFEQPKSNGWFRTLAHQLRDYRPRWHDRRFWMLQSLVIFLAASHVLFDAGGLDLGPLYFLPIGLLLVPVAYAALTYGFVGAIATALWVAVLTIPDIVLWHQGLERWGVIAELVLLSGVASFIGQRVDRERGLLEQTEAVAAALEASTMKYYGLLESSPMAVLVVDPTGSILEANSAACILFGKDTKTMQTIRVADLLGAAGAQRLMGNSSAQPSEALTVTLNGRELRLEPKITETDDGKGNPVIQVLLRDVTEEYQRRAGLRAYAAEVLRALEEDRQLMARELHDQTIQTLILLVRQLDSIEESRDSLPPGLLDKLREARQTAEGVVKSLRDFAKSLRPPILDDLGITVSIRRLLADFSERTKIESQLVLTGRDHRLPSETELGIFRVTQEALRNVERHAGATYVAVFITFTEHGVTLNVIDNGRGFAMPASGDFTASGHLGLISMQERAQLLGGKLEIQSSPGKGAKVTLSVSDAVTAEIPDRRLEL
;
A
#
# COMPACT_ATOMS: atom_id res chain seq x y z
N MET A 1 27.08 15.32 2.67
CA MET A 1 27.81 16.41 1.98
C MET A 1 26.81 17.26 1.22
N VAL A 2 26.33 18.35 1.83
CA VAL A 2 25.76 19.49 1.10
C VAL A 2 26.29 20.73 1.83
N THR A 3 27.26 21.35 1.19
CA THR A 3 27.98 22.56 1.59
C THR A 3 27.23 23.80 1.11
N GLY A 4 27.04 24.80 1.96
CA GLY A 4 26.53 26.10 1.49
C GLY A 4 26.05 27.08 2.56
N PHE A 5 26.73 27.22 3.71
CA PHE A 5 26.51 28.37 4.59
C PHE A 5 27.62 29.39 4.37
N SER A 6 27.30 30.42 3.59
CA SER A 6 28.12 31.62 3.43
C SER A 6 27.93 32.51 4.66
N PHE A 7 28.96 32.63 5.50
CA PHE A 7 29.05 33.67 6.51
C PHE A 7 29.32 35.02 5.83
N GLU A 8 28.28 35.83 5.65
CA GLU A 8 28.46 37.25 5.34
C GLU A 8 29.01 37.97 6.56
N GLN A 9 30.19 38.58 6.40
CA GLN A 9 30.76 39.47 7.41
C GLN A 9 29.91 40.74 7.55
N PRO A 10 29.62 41.21 8.78
CA PRO A 10 28.88 42.44 8.98
C PRO A 10 29.77 43.64 8.60
N LYS A 11 29.46 44.27 7.46
CA LYS A 11 30.09 45.54 7.06
C LYS A 11 29.74 46.62 8.08
N SER A 12 30.76 47.08 8.79
CA SER A 12 30.72 48.19 9.75
C SER A 12 30.53 49.53 9.03
N ASN A 13 29.32 49.80 8.54
CA ASN A 13 28.83 51.11 8.08
C ASN A 13 27.30 50.98 7.98
N GLY A 14 26.49 51.32 8.98
CA GLY A 14 26.65 52.28 10.06
C GLY A 14 25.25 52.84 10.24
N TRP A 15 24.59 52.47 11.35
CA TRP A 15 23.25 52.83 11.86
C TRP A 15 22.24 53.63 10.99
N PHE A 16 22.64 54.68 10.26
CA PHE A 16 21.83 55.43 9.30
C PHE A 16 21.12 54.59 8.22
N ARG A 17 21.78 53.58 7.62
CA ARG A 17 21.11 52.72 6.62
C ARG A 17 20.02 51.84 7.23
N THR A 18 20.26 51.35 8.44
CA THR A 18 19.29 50.57 9.22
C THR A 18 18.11 51.44 9.63
N LEU A 19 18.36 52.69 10.03
CA LEU A 19 17.36 53.70 10.37
C LEU A 19 16.48 54.05 9.16
N ALA A 20 17.10 54.28 7.99
CA ALA A 20 16.40 54.59 6.75
C ALA A 20 15.53 53.43 6.25
N HIS A 21 15.96 52.18 6.46
CA HIS A 21 15.18 51.00 6.09
C HIS A 21 14.01 50.77 7.05
N GLN A 22 14.22 50.94 8.37
CA GLN A 22 13.15 50.88 9.37
C GLN A 22 12.08 51.95 9.16
N LEU A 23 12.47 53.16 8.74
CA LEU A 23 11.52 54.24 8.42
C LEU A 23 10.74 54.00 7.12
N ARG A 24 11.24 53.17 6.20
CA ARG A 24 10.64 52.94 4.86
C ARG A 24 9.48 51.97 4.88
N ASP A 25 9.56 50.92 5.70
CA ASP A 25 8.53 49.88 5.82
C ASP A 25 7.53 50.14 6.95
N TYR A 26 7.79 51.15 7.78
CA TYR A 26 6.89 51.55 8.84
C TYR A 26 5.68 52.28 8.26
N ARG A 27 4.48 51.78 8.54
CA ARG A 27 3.25 52.53 8.36
C ARG A 27 2.96 53.29 9.64
N PRO A 28 3.29 54.58 9.74
CA PRO A 28 3.00 55.34 10.92
C PRO A 28 1.50 55.34 11.23
N ARG A 29 1.18 55.01 12.48
CA ARG A 29 -0.19 54.99 13.01
C ARG A 29 -0.75 56.41 13.23
N TRP A 30 -0.56 57.31 12.25
CA TRP A 30 -1.12 58.67 12.28
C TRP A 30 -2.65 58.70 12.34
N HIS A 31 -3.32 57.57 12.10
CA HIS A 31 -4.77 57.44 12.23
C HIS A 31 -5.21 57.21 13.69
N ASP A 32 -4.28 56.91 14.62
CA ASP A 32 -4.60 56.73 16.03
C ASP A 32 -4.87 58.09 16.70
N ARG A 33 -6.09 58.26 17.24
CA ARG A 33 -6.49 59.46 17.97
C ARG A 33 -5.59 59.73 19.19
N ARG A 34 -5.06 58.69 19.82
CA ARG A 34 -4.19 58.80 21.00
C ARG A 34 -2.85 59.44 20.63
N PHE A 35 -2.37 59.22 19.41
CA PHE A 35 -1.13 59.83 18.93
C PHE A 35 -1.30 61.34 18.84
N TRP A 36 -2.39 61.82 18.23
CA TRP A 36 -2.66 63.25 18.11
C TRP A 36 -2.99 63.92 19.44
N MET A 37 -3.65 63.22 20.38
CA MET A 37 -3.80 63.71 21.76
C MET A 37 -2.44 63.93 22.41
N LEU A 38 -1.51 62.99 22.24
CA LEU A 38 -0.15 63.12 22.74
C LEU A 38 0.58 64.32 22.11
N GLN A 39 0.47 64.51 20.79
CA GLN A 39 1.08 65.68 20.12
C GLN A 39 0.45 67.01 20.58
N SER A 40 -0.86 67.03 20.83
CA SER A 40 -1.53 68.23 21.36
C SER A 40 -1.07 68.58 22.79
N LEU A 41 -0.80 67.56 23.61
CA LEU A 41 -0.21 67.72 24.94
C LEU A 41 1.20 68.28 24.85
N VAL A 42 2.02 67.79 23.91
CA VAL A 42 3.37 68.32 23.66
C VAL A 42 3.32 69.79 23.24
N ILE A 43 2.41 70.15 22.34
CA ILE A 43 2.20 71.55 21.91
C ILE A 43 1.78 72.42 23.10
N PHE A 44 0.83 71.95 23.92
CA PHE A 44 0.37 72.68 25.10
C PHE A 44 1.49 72.92 26.11
N LEU A 45 2.28 71.89 26.40
CA LEU A 45 3.42 71.98 27.31
C LEU A 45 4.49 72.95 26.78
N ALA A 46 4.85 72.84 25.49
CA ALA A 46 5.82 73.73 24.86
C ALA A 46 5.33 75.19 24.79
N ALA A 47 4.07 75.41 24.42
CA ALA A 47 3.48 76.75 24.38
C ALA A 47 3.39 77.39 25.78
N SER A 48 3.06 76.59 26.81
CA SER A 48 3.06 77.06 28.19
C SER A 48 4.45 77.51 28.62
N HIS A 49 5.51 76.79 28.23
CA HIS A 49 6.88 77.15 28.54
C HIS A 49 7.26 78.51 27.95
N VAL A 50 7.05 78.69 26.64
CA VAL A 50 7.32 79.96 25.94
C VAL A 50 6.55 81.12 26.57
N LEU A 51 5.31 80.88 27.03
CA LEU A 51 4.51 81.91 27.71
C LEU A 51 5.09 82.32 29.07
N PHE A 52 5.65 81.36 29.82
CA PHE A 52 6.32 81.62 31.09
C PHE A 52 7.56 82.49 30.88
N ASP A 53 8.38 82.17 29.88
CA ASP A 53 9.60 82.92 29.57
C ASP A 53 9.30 84.33 29.02
N ALA A 54 8.25 84.47 28.20
CA ALA A 54 7.78 85.78 27.74
C ALA A 54 7.19 86.65 28.86
N GLY A 55 6.64 86.03 29.91
CA GLY A 55 6.03 86.71 31.06
C GLY A 55 7.03 87.28 32.08
N GLY A 56 8.34 87.00 31.93
CA GLY A 56 9.38 87.50 32.84
C GLY A 56 9.28 86.95 34.27
N LEU A 57 8.64 85.80 34.45
CA LEU A 57 8.54 85.12 35.75
C LEU A 57 9.88 84.44 36.06
N ASP A 58 10.62 84.99 37.01
CA ASP A 58 11.88 84.40 37.47
C ASP A 58 11.61 83.15 38.33
N LEU A 59 11.69 81.98 37.70
CA LEU A 59 11.50 80.67 38.34
C LEU A 59 12.75 80.18 39.09
N GLY A 60 13.84 80.95 39.10
CA GLY A 60 15.08 80.58 39.77
C GLY A 60 15.61 79.19 39.35
N PRO A 61 16.02 78.31 40.28
CA PRO A 61 16.61 77.00 39.93
C PRO A 61 15.62 76.01 39.27
N LEU A 62 14.33 76.36 39.14
CA LEU A 62 13.30 75.51 38.54
C LEU A 62 13.17 75.69 37.00
N TYR A 63 14.08 76.44 36.36
CA TYR A 63 14.02 76.69 34.91
C TYR A 63 14.05 75.42 34.04
N PHE A 64 14.59 74.31 34.55
CA PHE A 64 14.66 73.02 33.86
C PHE A 64 13.37 72.18 33.92
N LEU A 65 12.43 72.47 34.82
CA LEU A 65 11.22 71.66 34.99
C LEU A 65 10.31 71.57 33.74
N PRO A 66 10.12 72.63 32.94
CA PRO A 66 9.23 72.59 31.78
C PRO A 66 9.70 71.61 30.70
N ILE A 67 11.01 71.53 30.44
CA ILE A 67 11.59 70.65 29.41
C ILE A 67 11.68 69.21 29.92
N GLY A 68 12.02 69.01 31.20
CA GLY A 68 11.97 67.69 31.83
C GLY A 68 10.57 67.04 31.77
N LEU A 69 9.50 67.84 31.79
CA LEU A 69 8.12 67.37 31.62
C LEU A 69 7.84 66.81 30.21
N LEU A 70 8.58 67.24 29.19
CA LEU A 70 8.47 66.75 27.82
C LEU A 70 9.08 65.34 27.65
N LEU A 71 9.85 64.85 28.62
CA LEU A 71 10.31 63.46 28.64
C LEU A 71 9.14 62.47 28.76
N VAL A 72 8.10 62.82 29.52
CA VAL A 72 6.94 61.95 29.77
C VAL A 72 6.19 61.59 28.47
N PRO A 73 5.75 62.56 27.63
CA PRO A 73 5.09 62.24 26.38
C PRO A 73 6.01 61.52 25.39
N VAL A 74 7.30 61.81 25.40
CA VAL A 74 8.29 61.17 24.52
C VAL A 74 8.54 59.72 24.93
N ALA A 75 8.67 59.43 26.23
CA ALA A 75 8.75 58.07 26.76
C ALA A 75 7.46 57.29 26.52
N TYR A 76 6.30 57.93 26.68
CA TYR A 76 5.01 57.33 26.33
C TYR A 76 4.95 56.99 24.83
N ALA A 77 5.41 57.88 23.96
CA ALA A 77 5.47 57.64 22.53
C ALA A 77 6.39 56.45 22.18
N ALA A 78 7.53 56.34 22.87
CA ALA A 78 8.45 55.23 22.71
C ALA A 78 7.84 53.89 23.15
N LEU A 79 7.13 53.87 24.28
CA LEU A 79 6.45 52.68 24.79
C LEU A 79 5.26 52.25 23.92
N THR A 80 4.51 53.19 23.37
CA THR A 80 3.28 52.87 22.62
C THR A 80 3.54 52.67 21.14
N TYR A 81 4.29 53.56 20.51
CA TYR A 81 4.51 53.60 19.06
C TYR A 81 5.93 53.18 18.63
N GLY A 82 6.78 52.77 19.58
CA GLY A 82 8.11 52.27 19.28
C GLY A 82 9.10 53.37 18.91
N PHE A 83 10.16 53.00 18.21
CA PHE A 83 11.26 53.87 17.82
C PHE A 83 10.82 55.07 16.99
N VAL A 84 9.95 54.84 16.00
CA VAL A 84 9.52 55.88 15.07
C VAL A 84 8.65 56.92 15.79
N GLY A 85 7.75 56.50 16.67
CA GLY A 85 6.93 57.43 17.45
C GLY A 85 7.74 58.22 18.49
N ALA A 86 8.75 57.60 19.10
CA ALA A 86 9.69 58.27 19.99
C ALA A 86 10.45 59.38 19.25
N ILE A 87 11.03 59.08 18.09
CA ILE A 87 11.78 60.04 17.28
C ILE A 87 10.87 61.14 16.74
N ALA A 88 9.69 60.81 16.23
CA ALA A 88 8.75 61.81 15.72
C ALA A 88 8.35 62.81 16.81
N THR A 89 8.09 62.33 18.03
CA THR A 89 7.72 63.19 19.16
C THR A 89 8.92 64.01 19.66
N ALA A 90 10.12 63.42 19.72
CA ALA A 90 11.35 64.14 20.09
C ALA A 90 11.73 65.23 19.07
N LEU A 91 11.60 64.95 17.77
CA LEU A 91 11.76 65.95 16.70
C LEU A 91 10.72 67.06 16.83
N TRP A 92 9.47 66.73 17.14
CA TRP A 92 8.41 67.71 17.33
C TRP A 92 8.69 68.63 18.53
N VAL A 93 9.15 68.07 19.64
CA VAL A 93 9.65 68.84 20.80
C VAL A 93 10.81 69.75 20.41
N ALA A 94 11.79 69.24 19.65
CA ALA A 94 12.92 70.03 19.19
C ALA A 94 12.49 71.20 18.29
N VAL A 95 11.51 71.02 17.41
CA VAL A 95 10.97 72.10 16.55
C VAL A 95 10.25 73.16 17.37
N LEU A 96 9.41 72.75 18.34
CA LEU A 96 8.63 73.67 19.17
C LEU A 96 9.48 74.52 20.13
N THR A 97 10.70 74.06 20.45
CA THR A 97 11.64 74.77 21.34
C THR A 97 12.58 75.73 20.60
N ILE A 98 12.63 75.71 19.25
CA ILE A 98 13.47 76.62 18.46
C ILE A 98 13.24 78.10 18.79
N PRO A 99 11.98 78.61 18.84
CA PRO A 99 11.75 80.04 19.11
C PRO A 99 12.31 80.48 20.46
N ASP A 100 12.18 79.62 21.47
CA ASP A 100 12.65 79.88 22.83
C ASP A 100 14.19 79.98 22.89
N ILE A 101 14.88 79.01 22.28
CA ILE A 101 16.35 78.96 22.16
C ILE A 101 16.90 80.21 21.45
N VAL A 102 16.22 80.65 20.37
CA VAL A 102 16.68 81.77 19.53
C VAL A 102 16.42 83.12 20.21
N LEU A 103 15.24 83.31 20.78
CA LEU A 103 14.75 84.62 21.21
C LEU A 103 15.08 84.93 22.68
N TRP A 104 15.02 83.94 23.58
CA TRP A 104 15.09 84.19 25.03
C TRP A 104 16.42 83.82 25.68
N HIS A 105 17.12 82.79 25.19
CA HIS A 105 18.36 82.34 25.84
C HIS A 105 19.59 82.97 25.17
N GLN A 106 20.66 83.30 25.91
CA GLN A 106 21.96 83.77 25.37
C GLN A 106 23.12 83.10 26.13
N GLY A 107 24.29 82.95 25.48
CA GLY A 107 25.48 82.40 26.15
C GLY A 107 25.35 80.92 26.56
N LEU A 108 25.66 80.59 27.82
CA LEU A 108 25.71 79.21 28.35
C LEU A 108 24.33 78.53 28.46
N GLU A 109 23.24 79.29 28.63
CA GLU A 109 21.88 78.75 28.79
C GLU A 109 21.37 78.10 27.50
N ARG A 110 21.70 78.65 26.32
CA ARG A 110 21.40 78.04 25.01
C ARG A 110 21.98 76.63 24.90
N TRP A 111 23.21 76.45 25.38
CA TRP A 111 23.90 75.15 25.32
C TRP A 111 23.30 74.12 26.27
N GLY A 112 22.71 74.56 27.40
CA GLY A 112 21.98 73.70 28.33
C GLY A 112 20.75 73.06 27.67
N VAL A 113 19.90 73.87 27.04
CA VAL A 113 18.68 73.39 26.34
C VAL A 113 19.02 72.46 25.17
N ILE A 114 20.07 72.78 24.39
CA ILE A 114 20.53 71.91 23.31
C ILE A 114 21.01 70.56 23.86
N ALA A 115 21.77 70.55 24.96
CA ALA A 115 22.24 69.32 25.60
C ALA A 115 21.08 68.47 26.11
N GLU A 116 20.05 69.09 26.68
CA GLU A 116 18.84 68.41 27.16
C GLU A 116 18.01 67.80 26.01
N LEU A 117 17.86 68.50 24.88
CA LEU A 117 17.18 67.97 23.69
C LEU A 117 17.91 66.77 23.07
N VAL A 118 19.25 66.82 23.05
CA VAL A 118 20.08 65.69 22.60
C VAL A 118 19.93 64.50 23.54
N LEU A 119 19.94 64.74 24.86
CA LEU A 119 19.73 63.70 25.86
C LEU A 119 18.35 63.06 25.74
N LEU A 120 17.30 63.88 25.64
CA LEU A 120 15.92 63.43 25.48
C LEU A 120 15.76 62.61 24.20
N SER A 121 16.31 63.07 23.07
CA SER A 121 16.28 62.33 21.80
C SER A 121 17.04 61.01 21.88
N GLY A 122 18.19 60.98 22.57
CA GLY A 122 18.98 59.78 22.80
C GLY A 122 18.25 58.75 23.66
N VAL A 123 17.64 59.18 24.77
CA VAL A 123 16.83 58.33 25.66
C VAL A 123 15.60 57.80 24.93
N ALA A 124 14.88 58.66 24.19
CA ALA A 124 13.73 58.28 23.38
C ALA A 124 14.08 57.23 22.33
N SER A 125 15.17 57.46 21.60
CA SER A 125 15.75 56.53 20.62
C SER A 125 16.08 55.18 21.27
N PHE A 126 16.75 55.20 22.42
CA PHE A 126 17.13 53.98 23.15
C PHE A 126 15.91 53.17 23.62
N ILE A 127 14.94 53.83 24.26
CA ILE A 127 13.70 53.18 24.74
C ILE A 127 12.91 52.62 23.56
N GLY A 128 12.73 53.41 22.49
CA GLY A 128 11.98 53.00 21.32
C GLY A 128 12.61 51.79 20.61
N GLN A 129 13.94 51.78 20.44
CA GLN A 129 14.64 50.61 19.89
C GLN A 129 14.50 49.38 20.78
N ARG A 130 14.55 49.57 22.10
CA ARG A 130 14.42 48.47 23.05
C ARG A 130 13.03 47.84 22.99
N VAL A 131 11.99 48.68 22.95
CA VAL A 131 10.59 48.25 22.86
C VAL A 131 10.33 47.51 21.54
N ASP A 132 10.78 48.04 20.41
CA ASP A 132 10.58 47.38 19.11
C ASP A 132 11.32 46.05 19.03
N ARG A 133 12.52 45.96 19.62
CA ARG A 133 13.28 44.70 19.68
C ARG A 133 12.56 43.64 20.53
N GLU A 134 12.06 44.02 21.70
CA GLU A 134 11.31 43.09 22.56
C GLU A 134 9.98 42.66 21.92
N ARG A 135 9.25 43.58 21.29
CA ARG A 135 8.03 43.26 20.53
C ARG A 135 8.30 42.30 19.37
N GLY A 136 9.32 42.57 18.57
CA GLY A 136 9.66 41.69 17.45
C GLY A 136 10.05 40.28 17.88
N LEU A 137 10.73 40.14 19.03
CA LEU A 137 11.03 38.83 19.61
C LEU A 137 9.77 38.10 20.06
N LEU A 138 8.85 38.80 20.75
CA LEU A 138 7.58 38.22 21.19
C LEU A 138 6.74 37.74 20.00
N GLU A 139 6.59 38.58 18.97
CA GLU A 139 5.86 38.23 17.74
C GLU A 139 6.45 37.01 17.04
N GLN A 140 7.79 36.89 16.96
CA GLN A 140 8.44 35.70 16.39
C GLN A 140 8.20 34.45 17.24
N THR A 141 8.27 34.55 18.57
CA THR A 141 8.02 33.40 19.45
C THR A 141 6.58 32.94 19.36
N GLU A 142 5.61 33.85 19.29
CA GLU A 142 4.19 33.53 19.10
C GLU A 142 3.95 32.90 17.73
N ALA A 143 4.56 33.42 16.67
CA ALA A 143 4.44 32.87 15.32
C ALA A 143 5.00 31.44 15.23
N VAL A 144 6.18 31.18 15.84
CA VAL A 144 6.77 29.84 15.88
C VAL A 144 5.92 28.88 16.70
N ALA A 145 5.41 29.31 17.87
CA ALA A 145 4.54 28.50 18.70
C ALA A 145 3.24 28.13 17.96
N ALA A 146 2.59 29.10 17.32
CA ALA A 146 1.38 28.89 16.53
C ALA A 146 1.63 27.96 15.33
N ALA A 147 2.76 28.12 14.63
CA ALA A 147 3.12 27.24 13.52
C ALA A 147 3.38 25.80 13.97
N LEU A 148 4.04 25.62 15.12
CA LEU A 148 4.28 24.31 15.71
C LEU A 148 2.96 23.64 16.12
N GLU A 149 2.07 24.38 16.76
CA GLU A 149 0.75 23.89 17.17
C GLU A 149 -0.09 23.49 15.94
N ALA A 150 -0.12 24.33 14.91
CA ALA A 150 -0.83 24.03 13.66
C ALA A 150 -0.28 22.77 12.96
N SER A 151 1.05 22.61 12.92
CA SER A 151 1.68 21.42 12.34
C SER A 151 1.38 20.16 13.16
N THR A 152 1.40 20.27 14.49
CA THR A 152 1.11 19.17 15.41
C THR A 152 -0.33 18.71 15.28
N MET A 153 -1.29 19.65 15.24
CA MET A 153 -2.71 19.36 15.02
C MET A 153 -2.96 18.71 13.67
N LYS A 154 -2.25 19.15 12.62
CA LYS A 154 -2.34 18.54 11.29
C LYS A 154 -1.84 17.10 11.29
N TYR A 155 -0.70 16.82 11.94
CA TYR A 155 -0.16 15.46 12.07
C TYR A 155 -1.15 14.54 12.80
N TYR A 156 -1.61 14.93 13.99
CA TYR A 156 -2.57 14.13 14.76
C TYR A 156 -3.89 13.94 13.99
N GLY A 157 -4.37 14.98 13.31
CA GLY A 157 -5.57 14.89 12.48
C GLY A 157 -5.44 13.85 11.36
N LEU A 158 -4.29 13.77 10.68
CA LEU A 158 -4.04 12.77 9.63
C LEU A 158 -3.88 11.36 10.20
N LEU A 159 -3.17 11.21 11.31
CA LEU A 159 -2.95 9.92 11.96
C LEU A 159 -4.26 9.33 12.48
N GLU A 160 -5.06 10.15 13.18
CA GLU A 160 -6.32 9.74 13.81
C GLU A 160 -7.48 9.57 12.83
N SER A 161 -7.51 10.33 11.74
CA SER A 161 -8.54 10.15 10.70
C SER A 161 -8.28 8.98 9.75
N SER A 162 -7.09 8.35 9.83
CA SER A 162 -6.77 7.17 9.03
C SER A 162 -7.72 6.02 9.38
N PRO A 163 -8.43 5.44 8.38
CA PRO A 163 -9.30 4.28 8.61
C PRO A 163 -8.49 2.99 8.86
N MET A 164 -7.18 3.02 8.62
CA MET A 164 -6.29 1.88 8.84
C MET A 164 -5.61 2.00 10.20
N ALA A 165 -5.37 0.84 10.83
CA ALA A 165 -4.59 0.76 12.05
C ALA A 165 -3.14 1.16 11.77
N VAL A 166 -2.66 2.20 12.44
CA VAL A 166 -1.29 2.72 12.30
C VAL A 166 -0.58 2.57 13.63
N LEU A 167 0.59 1.95 13.59
CA LEU A 167 1.51 1.84 14.71
C LEU A 167 2.83 2.51 14.33
N VAL A 168 3.40 3.30 15.23
CA VAL A 168 4.79 3.79 15.14
C VAL A 168 5.58 3.08 16.21
N VAL A 169 6.64 2.38 15.80
CA VAL A 169 7.41 1.50 16.68
C VAL A 169 8.89 1.84 16.59
N ASP A 170 9.60 1.67 17.70
CA ASP A 170 11.05 1.79 17.71
C ASP A 170 11.72 0.55 17.07
N PRO A 171 13.03 0.59 16.77
CA PRO A 171 13.75 -0.56 16.20
C PRO A 171 13.84 -1.78 17.13
N THR A 172 13.42 -1.65 18.40
CA THR A 172 13.34 -2.76 19.36
C THR A 172 11.95 -3.41 19.36
N GLY A 173 10.97 -2.83 18.65
CA GLY A 173 9.59 -3.31 18.55
C GLY A 173 8.68 -2.79 19.66
N SER A 174 9.07 -1.74 20.40
CA SER A 174 8.21 -1.06 21.37
C SER A 174 7.33 -0.03 20.66
N ILE A 175 6.05 0.03 21.03
CA ILE A 175 5.08 0.92 20.38
C ILE A 175 5.20 2.33 20.98
N LEU A 176 5.52 3.30 20.13
CA LEU A 176 5.63 4.72 20.49
C LEU A 176 4.28 5.43 20.32
N GLU A 177 3.60 5.17 19.21
CA GLU A 177 2.29 5.75 18.90
C GLU A 177 1.36 4.72 18.25
N ALA A 178 0.07 4.85 18.53
CA ALA A 178 -0.98 4.06 17.91
C ALA A 178 -2.20 4.97 17.70
N ASN A 179 -2.77 4.95 16.49
CA ASN A 179 -3.98 5.72 16.21
C ASN A 179 -5.24 5.02 16.76
N SER A 180 -6.36 5.73 16.76
CA SER A 180 -7.66 5.19 17.18
C SER A 180 -8.06 3.91 16.46
N ALA A 181 -7.81 3.78 15.14
CA ALA A 181 -8.10 2.57 14.40
C ALA A 181 -7.31 1.35 14.91
N ALA A 182 -6.03 1.53 15.29
CA ALA A 182 -5.23 0.48 15.91
C ALA A 182 -5.76 0.12 17.30
N CYS A 183 -6.08 1.12 18.12
CA CYS A 183 -6.69 0.91 19.44
C CYS A 183 -7.99 0.10 19.35
N ILE A 184 -8.86 0.41 18.37
CA ILE A 184 -10.11 -0.33 18.11
C ILE A 184 -9.80 -1.76 17.66
N LEU A 185 -8.89 -1.95 16.71
CA LEU A 185 -8.53 -3.26 16.18
C LEU A 185 -8.02 -4.22 17.27
N PHE A 186 -7.15 -3.71 18.16
CA PHE A 186 -6.56 -4.51 19.24
C PHE A 186 -7.35 -4.48 20.55
N GLY A 187 -8.41 -3.67 20.64
CA GLY A 187 -9.24 -3.53 21.84
C GLY A 187 -8.50 -2.96 23.05
N LYS A 188 -7.54 -2.06 22.82
CA LYS A 188 -6.70 -1.45 23.87
C LYS A 188 -6.73 0.07 23.74
N ASP A 189 -6.65 0.78 24.86
CA ASP A 189 -6.52 2.23 24.85
C ASP A 189 -5.10 2.68 24.48
N THR A 190 -4.96 3.94 24.06
CA THR A 190 -3.68 4.51 23.59
C THR A 190 -2.55 4.41 24.63
N LYS A 191 -2.84 4.57 25.93
CA LYS A 191 -1.80 4.49 26.96
C LYS A 191 -1.32 3.05 27.14
N THR A 192 -2.23 2.10 27.11
CA THR A 192 -1.88 0.67 27.15
C THR A 192 -1.12 0.26 25.89
N MET A 193 -1.47 0.80 24.73
CA MET A 193 -0.73 0.54 23.49
C MET A 193 0.74 0.98 23.58
N GLN A 194 1.04 2.07 24.28
CA GLN A 194 2.42 2.58 24.44
C GLN A 194 3.29 1.76 25.41
N THR A 195 2.71 0.87 26.21
CA THR A 195 3.45 0.09 27.22
C THR A 195 3.74 -1.35 26.77
N ILE A 196 3.18 -1.77 25.64
CA ILE A 196 3.30 -3.13 25.11
C ILE A 196 4.19 -3.17 23.87
N ARG A 197 4.71 -4.36 23.56
CA ARG A 197 5.50 -4.58 22.35
C ARG A 197 4.64 -5.11 21.23
N VAL A 198 5.09 -4.89 19.99
CA VAL A 198 4.45 -5.44 18.79
C VAL A 198 4.34 -6.97 18.85
N ALA A 199 5.34 -7.64 19.45
CA ALA A 199 5.32 -9.09 19.66
C ALA A 199 4.19 -9.56 20.56
N ASP A 200 3.74 -8.74 21.51
CA ASP A 200 2.63 -9.07 22.39
C ASP A 200 1.28 -8.95 21.67
N LEU A 201 1.20 -8.14 20.61
CA LEU A 201 0.00 -7.96 19.79
C LEU A 201 -0.11 -8.98 18.66
N LEU A 202 1.00 -9.26 17.99
CA LEU A 202 1.03 -10.02 16.73
C LEU A 202 1.75 -11.38 16.86
N GLY A 203 2.22 -11.71 18.07
CA GLY A 203 3.06 -12.87 18.34
C GLY A 203 4.51 -12.68 17.85
N ALA A 204 5.39 -13.57 18.29
CA ALA A 204 6.81 -13.53 17.94
C ALA A 204 7.06 -13.62 16.42
N ALA A 205 6.28 -14.45 15.71
CA ALA A 205 6.38 -14.58 14.26
C ALA A 205 5.93 -13.31 13.51
N GLY A 206 4.86 -12.67 13.99
CA GLY A 206 4.38 -11.39 13.44
C GLY A 206 5.39 -10.27 13.66
N ALA A 207 5.93 -10.14 14.88
CA ALA A 207 6.98 -9.17 15.16
C ALA A 207 8.25 -9.41 14.35
N GLN A 208 8.70 -10.66 14.21
CA GLN A 208 9.89 -10.95 13.39
C GLN A 208 9.68 -10.62 11.91
N ARG A 209 8.47 -10.80 11.38
CA ARG A 209 8.11 -10.39 10.01
C ARG A 209 8.05 -8.87 9.83
N LEU A 210 7.66 -8.12 10.87
CA LEU A 210 7.62 -6.67 10.84
C LEU A 210 8.99 -6.01 11.09
N MET A 211 9.82 -6.63 11.94
CA MET A 211 11.11 -6.09 12.38
C MET A 211 12.30 -6.70 11.62
N GLY A 212 12.07 -7.68 10.76
CA GLY A 212 13.13 -8.36 10.01
C GLY A 212 13.71 -7.45 8.93
N ASN A 213 15.03 -7.32 8.90
CA ASN A 213 15.78 -6.60 7.86
C ASN A 213 15.46 -7.17 6.47
N SER A 214 14.49 -6.60 5.76
CA SER A 214 14.35 -6.85 4.33
C SER A 214 13.66 -5.68 3.65
N SER A 215 14.33 -5.14 2.65
CA SER A 215 13.80 -4.29 1.57
C SER A 215 12.66 -4.95 0.76
N ALA A 216 12.15 -6.10 1.21
CA ALA A 216 10.99 -6.78 0.67
C ALA A 216 9.79 -6.45 1.56
N GLN A 217 8.83 -5.70 1.01
CA GLN A 217 7.50 -5.59 1.60
C GLN A 217 6.99 -7.01 1.93
N PRO A 218 6.48 -7.28 3.14
CA PRO A 218 5.87 -8.57 3.44
C PRO A 218 4.70 -8.77 2.48
N SER A 219 4.87 -9.61 1.45
CA SER A 219 3.83 -9.86 0.44
C SER A 219 2.69 -10.74 0.96
N GLU A 220 2.77 -11.22 2.19
CA GLU A 220 1.80 -12.16 2.78
C GLU A 220 1.14 -11.59 4.04
N ALA A 221 -0.19 -11.68 4.08
CA ALA A 221 -0.98 -11.32 5.24
C ALA A 221 -0.65 -12.19 6.47
N LEU A 222 -0.50 -11.53 7.61
CA LEU A 222 -0.32 -12.14 8.93
C LEU A 222 -1.66 -12.69 9.43
N THR A 223 -1.62 -13.91 9.98
CA THR A 223 -2.76 -14.45 10.74
C THR A 223 -2.61 -14.06 12.20
N VAL A 224 -3.60 -13.38 12.75
CA VAL A 224 -3.59 -12.94 14.15
C VAL A 224 -4.92 -13.31 14.79
N THR A 225 -4.86 -13.95 15.95
CA THR A 225 -6.05 -14.24 16.75
C THR A 225 -6.26 -13.11 17.75
N LEU A 226 -7.25 -12.26 17.51
CA LEU A 226 -7.63 -11.17 18.41
C LEU A 226 -9.03 -11.41 18.97
N ASN A 227 -9.18 -11.39 20.30
CA ASN A 227 -10.46 -11.54 20.99
C ASN A 227 -11.26 -12.80 20.56
N GLY A 228 -10.56 -13.90 20.29
CA GLY A 228 -11.17 -15.16 19.83
C GLY A 228 -11.56 -15.19 18.35
N ARG A 229 -11.30 -14.12 17.58
CA ARG A 229 -11.49 -14.07 16.13
C ARG A 229 -10.14 -14.13 15.41
N GLU A 230 -10.07 -14.93 14.36
CA GLU A 230 -8.91 -14.98 13.47
C GLU A 230 -9.04 -13.88 12.40
N LEU A 231 -8.04 -13.00 12.34
CA LEU A 231 -7.95 -11.90 11.40
C LEU A 231 -6.74 -12.09 10.48
N ARG A 232 -6.89 -11.67 9.23
CA ARG A 232 -5.80 -11.58 8.25
C ARG A 232 -5.42 -10.12 8.09
N LEU A 233 -4.22 -9.77 8.58
CA LEU A 233 -3.71 -8.41 8.53
C LEU A 233 -2.56 -8.31 7.53
N GLU A 234 -2.69 -7.46 6.52
CA GLU A 234 -1.64 -7.15 5.56
C GLU A 234 -0.84 -5.93 6.03
N PRO A 235 0.45 -6.09 6.39
CA PRO A 235 1.26 -5.00 6.89
C PRO A 235 1.95 -4.22 5.77
N LYS A 236 1.92 -2.89 5.85
CA LYS A 236 2.76 -1.99 5.06
C LYS A 236 3.71 -1.25 5.98
N ILE A 237 5.00 -1.46 5.77
CA ILE A 237 6.06 -0.97 6.64
C ILE A 237 6.80 0.17 5.95
N THR A 238 7.02 1.27 6.66
CA THR A 238 7.80 2.41 6.19
C THR A 238 8.76 2.84 7.30
N GLU A 239 10.06 2.88 7.00
CA GLU A 239 11.07 3.41 7.91
C GLU A 239 11.15 4.94 7.78
N THR A 240 11.20 5.64 8.91
CA THR A 240 11.30 7.10 8.98
C THR A 240 12.10 7.50 10.23
N ASP A 241 12.28 8.80 10.47
CA ASP A 241 12.82 9.32 11.74
C ASP A 241 11.74 10.00 12.60
N ASP A 242 11.99 10.08 13.90
CA ASP A 242 11.12 10.72 14.91
C ASP A 242 11.17 12.26 14.93
N GLY A 243 11.74 12.88 13.90
CA GLY A 243 12.04 14.31 13.83
C GLY A 243 13.27 14.74 14.65
N LYS A 244 13.84 13.83 15.46
CA LYS A 244 15.08 14.04 16.25
C LYS A 244 16.26 13.23 15.71
N GLY A 245 16.04 12.49 14.62
CA GLY A 245 17.06 11.64 13.98
C GLY A 245 17.15 10.22 14.52
N ASN A 246 16.23 9.80 15.40
CA ASN A 246 16.15 8.39 15.80
C ASN A 246 15.30 7.62 14.79
N PRO A 247 15.75 6.45 14.31
CA PRO A 247 14.98 5.63 13.38
C PRO A 247 13.72 5.10 14.06
N VAL A 248 12.60 5.21 13.38
CA VAL A 248 11.30 4.65 13.78
C VAL A 248 10.64 3.96 12.58
N ILE A 249 9.79 2.99 12.87
CA ILE A 249 9.13 2.17 11.86
C ILE A 249 7.63 2.43 11.96
N GLN A 250 7.03 2.91 10.88
CA GLN A 250 5.59 3.04 10.75
C GLN A 250 5.02 1.77 10.12
N VAL A 251 4.09 1.13 10.82
CA VAL A 251 3.37 -0.06 10.38
C VAL A 251 1.91 0.29 10.17
N LEU A 252 1.47 0.20 8.92
CA LEU A 252 0.06 0.25 8.54
C LEU A 252 -0.49 -1.18 8.47
N LEU A 253 -1.58 -1.48 9.16
CA LEU A 253 -2.21 -2.80 9.14
C LEU A 253 -3.56 -2.71 8.43
N ARG A 254 -3.70 -3.46 7.33
CA ARG A 254 -4.96 -3.59 6.60
C ARG A 254 -5.64 -4.90 6.96
N ASP A 255 -6.88 -4.85 7.42
CA ASP A 255 -7.70 -6.05 7.56
C ASP A 255 -8.19 -6.52 6.17
N VAL A 256 -7.74 -7.70 5.76
CA VAL A 256 -8.09 -8.37 4.50
C VAL A 256 -8.84 -9.69 4.74
N THR A 257 -9.39 -9.88 5.95
CA THR A 257 -10.07 -11.11 6.36
C THR A 257 -11.23 -11.46 5.43
N GLU A 258 -12.13 -10.51 5.15
CA GLU A 258 -13.30 -10.76 4.28
C GLU A 258 -12.90 -11.08 2.84
N GLU A 259 -11.88 -10.40 2.31
CA GLU A 259 -11.39 -10.65 0.96
C GLU A 259 -10.80 -12.06 0.86
N TYR A 260 -10.01 -12.46 1.84
CA TYR A 260 -9.43 -13.80 1.91
C TYR A 260 -10.51 -14.87 2.06
N GLN A 261 -11.50 -14.66 2.95
CA GLN A 261 -12.64 -15.57 3.14
C GLN A 261 -13.47 -15.71 1.86
N ARG A 262 -13.74 -14.60 1.16
CA ARG A 262 -14.46 -14.62 -0.12
C ARG A 262 -13.69 -15.41 -1.18
N ARG A 263 -12.37 -15.18 -1.28
CA ARG A 263 -11.49 -15.92 -2.20
C ARG A 263 -11.46 -17.40 -1.88
N ALA A 264 -11.34 -17.76 -0.59
CA ALA A 264 -11.37 -19.14 -0.13
C ALA A 264 -12.72 -19.81 -0.43
N GLY A 265 -13.84 -19.12 -0.19
CA GLY A 265 -15.17 -19.61 -0.51
C GLY A 265 -15.38 -19.86 -2.00
N LEU A 266 -14.89 -18.95 -2.86
CA LEU A 266 -14.92 -19.14 -4.32
C LEU A 266 -14.09 -20.35 -4.77
N ARG A 267 -12.90 -20.56 -4.18
CA ARG A 267 -12.07 -21.74 -4.46
C ARG A 267 -12.78 -23.03 -4.04
N ALA A 268 -13.33 -23.07 -2.82
CA ALA A 268 -14.08 -24.23 -2.32
C ALA A 268 -15.29 -24.56 -3.22
N TYR A 269 -16.05 -23.54 -3.63
CA TYR A 269 -17.17 -23.70 -4.55
C TYR A 269 -16.71 -24.22 -5.92
N ALA A 270 -15.62 -23.67 -6.48
CA ALA A 270 -15.06 -24.15 -7.74
C ALA A 270 -14.62 -25.62 -7.64
N ALA A 271 -14.01 -26.02 -6.51
CA ALA A 271 -13.63 -27.40 -6.25
C ALA A 271 -14.86 -28.34 -6.19
N GLU A 272 -15.95 -27.91 -5.54
CA GLU A 272 -17.21 -28.67 -5.47
C GLU A 272 -17.86 -28.84 -6.85
N VAL A 273 -17.92 -27.77 -7.65
CA VAL A 273 -18.40 -27.81 -9.03
C VAL A 273 -17.56 -28.75 -9.89
N LEU A 274 -16.22 -28.71 -9.74
CA LEU A 274 -15.33 -29.61 -10.45
C LEU A 274 -15.57 -31.08 -10.07
N ARG A 275 -15.82 -31.36 -8.79
CA ARG A 275 -16.14 -32.71 -8.31
C ARG A 275 -17.45 -33.21 -8.89
N ALA A 276 -18.51 -32.39 -8.83
CA ALA A 276 -19.81 -32.73 -9.41
C ALA A 276 -19.72 -32.97 -10.93
N LEU A 277 -18.96 -32.14 -11.64
CA LEU A 277 -18.73 -32.31 -13.08
C LEU A 277 -18.00 -33.62 -13.41
N GLU A 278 -17.12 -34.09 -12.54
CA GLU A 278 -16.40 -35.35 -12.73
C GLU A 278 -17.30 -36.56 -12.46
N GLU A 279 -18.16 -36.48 -11.44
CA GLU A 279 -19.20 -37.48 -11.17
C GLU A 279 -20.18 -37.59 -12.36
N ASP A 280 -20.63 -36.46 -12.89
CA ASP A 280 -21.50 -36.41 -14.07
C ASP A 280 -20.82 -37.02 -15.31
N ARG A 281 -19.54 -36.70 -15.54
CA ARG A 281 -18.78 -37.32 -16.65
C ARG A 281 -18.68 -38.84 -16.50
N GLN A 282 -18.50 -39.33 -15.28
CA GLN A 282 -18.47 -40.77 -15.01
C GLN A 282 -19.83 -41.42 -15.29
N LEU A 283 -20.93 -40.79 -14.89
CA LEU A 283 -22.28 -41.27 -15.18
C LEU A 283 -22.56 -41.29 -16.69
N MET A 284 -22.27 -40.20 -17.39
CA MET A 284 -22.45 -40.11 -18.85
C MET A 284 -21.61 -41.14 -19.60
N ALA A 285 -20.35 -41.34 -19.21
CA ALA A 285 -19.48 -42.34 -19.85
C ALA A 285 -20.05 -43.76 -19.69
N ARG A 286 -20.58 -44.09 -18.50
CA ARG A 286 -21.23 -45.38 -18.24
C ARG A 286 -22.52 -45.55 -19.02
N GLU A 287 -23.41 -44.56 -19.01
CA GLU A 287 -24.70 -44.63 -19.72
C GLU A 287 -24.50 -44.80 -21.24
N LEU A 288 -23.57 -44.05 -21.82
CA LEU A 288 -23.20 -44.20 -23.23
C LEU A 288 -22.63 -45.58 -23.54
N HIS A 289 -21.75 -46.10 -22.67
CA HIS A 289 -21.12 -47.40 -22.87
C HIS A 289 -22.15 -48.54 -22.75
N ASP A 290 -22.94 -48.53 -21.68
CA ASP A 290 -23.76 -49.68 -21.31
C ASP A 290 -25.07 -49.74 -22.09
N GLN A 291 -25.67 -48.60 -22.45
CA GLN A 291 -26.95 -48.59 -23.14
C GLN A 291 -26.80 -48.27 -24.63
N THR A 292 -26.13 -47.17 -24.98
CA THR A 292 -26.10 -46.69 -26.36
C THR A 292 -25.16 -47.50 -27.25
N ILE A 293 -23.91 -47.71 -26.81
CA ILE A 293 -22.91 -48.46 -27.59
C ILE A 293 -23.31 -49.93 -27.70
N GLN A 294 -23.80 -50.57 -26.62
CA GLN A 294 -24.22 -51.97 -26.67
C GLN A 294 -25.40 -52.17 -27.64
N THR A 295 -26.38 -51.27 -27.65
CA THR A 295 -27.53 -51.35 -28.56
C THR A 295 -27.10 -51.20 -30.02
N LEU A 296 -26.15 -50.29 -30.32
CA LEU A 296 -25.58 -50.16 -31.67
C LEU A 296 -24.75 -51.38 -32.09
N ILE A 297 -24.03 -52.00 -31.17
CA ILE A 297 -23.32 -53.26 -31.44
C ILE A 297 -24.33 -54.37 -31.80
N LEU A 298 -25.46 -54.46 -31.09
CA LEU A 298 -26.53 -55.39 -31.44
C LEU A 298 -27.10 -55.11 -32.83
N LEU A 299 -27.30 -53.84 -33.19
CA LEU A 299 -27.73 -53.45 -34.54
C LEU A 299 -26.71 -53.89 -35.61
N VAL A 300 -25.41 -53.65 -35.39
CA VAL A 300 -24.36 -54.11 -36.32
C VAL A 300 -24.41 -55.63 -36.49
N ARG A 301 -24.58 -56.40 -35.40
CA ARG A 301 -24.71 -57.87 -35.46
C ARG A 301 -25.97 -58.33 -36.18
N GLN A 302 -27.09 -57.62 -36.05
CA GLN A 302 -28.31 -57.89 -36.82
C GLN A 302 -28.10 -57.65 -38.32
N LEU A 303 -27.40 -56.57 -38.68
CA LEU A 303 -27.03 -56.29 -40.07
C LEU A 303 -26.08 -57.36 -40.63
N ASP A 304 -25.09 -57.80 -39.85
CA ASP A 304 -24.18 -58.90 -40.21
C ASP A 304 -24.96 -60.19 -40.51
N SER A 305 -25.91 -60.56 -39.66
CA SER A 305 -26.73 -61.77 -39.84
C SER A 305 -27.63 -61.71 -41.09
N ILE A 306 -28.11 -60.53 -41.47
CA ILE A 306 -28.86 -60.35 -42.73
C ILE A 306 -27.91 -60.46 -43.94
N GLU A 307 -26.69 -59.90 -43.84
CA GLU A 307 -25.66 -60.03 -44.88
C GLU A 307 -25.22 -61.49 -45.09
N GLU A 308 -25.21 -62.33 -44.04
CA GLU A 308 -24.94 -63.77 -44.16
C GLU A 308 -25.97 -64.51 -45.04
N SER A 309 -27.20 -64.00 -45.14
CA SER A 309 -28.27 -64.55 -46.00
C SER A 309 -28.26 -63.97 -47.43
N ARG A 310 -27.12 -63.42 -47.88
CA ARG A 310 -26.93 -62.70 -49.16
C ARG A 310 -27.50 -63.36 -50.41
N ASP A 311 -27.52 -64.69 -50.47
CA ASP A 311 -27.96 -65.44 -51.66
C ASP A 311 -29.48 -65.35 -51.89
N SER A 312 -30.23 -64.85 -50.90
CA SER A 312 -31.69 -64.64 -50.93
C SER A 312 -32.10 -63.17 -51.05
N LEU A 313 -31.14 -62.24 -51.14
CA LEU A 313 -31.42 -60.81 -51.15
C LEU A 313 -31.64 -60.27 -52.58
N PRO A 314 -32.57 -59.32 -52.79
CA PRO A 314 -32.74 -58.63 -54.07
C PRO A 314 -31.47 -57.88 -54.53
N PRO A 315 -31.27 -57.71 -55.86
CA PRO A 315 -30.16 -56.93 -56.40
C PRO A 315 -30.12 -55.50 -55.85
N GLY A 316 -28.96 -55.03 -55.38
CA GLY A 316 -28.75 -53.68 -54.83
C GLY A 316 -29.16 -53.49 -53.37
N LEU A 317 -29.78 -54.48 -52.71
CA LEU A 317 -30.04 -54.43 -51.26
C LEU A 317 -28.77 -54.67 -50.43
N LEU A 318 -27.86 -55.51 -50.93
CA LEU A 318 -26.58 -55.82 -50.28
C LEU A 318 -25.72 -54.56 -50.09
N ASP A 319 -25.64 -53.70 -51.10
CA ASP A 319 -24.86 -52.46 -51.03
C ASP A 319 -25.45 -51.48 -50.01
N LYS A 320 -26.79 -51.37 -49.95
CA LYS A 320 -27.48 -50.55 -48.93
C LYS A 320 -27.30 -51.08 -47.51
N LEU A 321 -27.29 -52.41 -47.33
CA LEU A 321 -26.99 -53.03 -46.04
C LEU A 321 -25.56 -52.74 -45.59
N ARG A 322 -24.59 -52.82 -46.51
CA ARG A 322 -23.19 -52.46 -46.24
C ARG A 322 -23.02 -50.99 -45.88
N GLU A 323 -23.70 -50.09 -46.57
CA GLU A 323 -23.69 -48.66 -46.27
C GLU A 323 -24.30 -48.36 -44.88
N ALA A 324 -25.42 -48.99 -44.55
CA ALA A 324 -26.04 -48.88 -43.22
C ALA A 324 -25.13 -49.44 -42.11
N ARG A 325 -24.47 -50.56 -42.37
CA ARG A 325 -23.49 -51.18 -41.48
C ARG A 325 -22.29 -50.27 -41.24
N GLN A 326 -21.68 -49.75 -42.31
CA GLN A 326 -20.55 -48.81 -42.21
C GLN A 326 -20.93 -47.55 -41.42
N THR A 327 -22.15 -47.04 -41.63
CA THR A 327 -22.68 -45.90 -40.88
C THR A 327 -22.80 -46.24 -39.39
N ALA A 328 -23.38 -47.40 -39.04
CA ALA A 328 -23.50 -47.84 -37.66
C ALA A 328 -22.14 -48.06 -36.99
N GLU A 329 -21.19 -48.69 -37.69
CA GLU A 329 -19.80 -48.86 -37.21
C GLU A 329 -19.11 -47.51 -36.98
N GLY A 330 -19.32 -46.53 -37.87
CA GLY A 330 -18.82 -45.17 -37.73
C GLY A 330 -19.38 -44.44 -36.50
N VAL A 331 -20.68 -44.62 -36.21
CA VAL A 331 -21.32 -44.07 -35.01
C VAL A 331 -20.79 -44.75 -33.74
N VAL A 332 -20.63 -46.07 -33.74
CA VAL A 332 -20.03 -46.81 -32.62
C VAL A 332 -18.62 -46.31 -32.32
N LYS A 333 -17.79 -46.12 -33.36
CA LYS A 333 -16.44 -45.58 -33.21
C LYS A 333 -16.48 -44.19 -32.59
N SER A 334 -17.32 -43.31 -33.13
CA SER A 334 -17.45 -41.91 -32.66
C SER A 334 -17.92 -41.82 -31.21
N LEU A 335 -18.93 -42.61 -30.82
CA LEU A 335 -19.43 -42.66 -29.45
C LEU A 335 -18.42 -43.27 -28.49
N ARG A 336 -17.67 -44.28 -28.91
CA ARG A 336 -16.59 -44.86 -28.09
C ARG A 336 -15.48 -43.84 -27.84
N ASP A 337 -15.13 -43.06 -28.85
CA ASP A 337 -14.13 -42.00 -28.71
C ASP A 337 -14.65 -40.84 -27.84
N PHE A 338 -15.95 -40.52 -27.92
CA PHE A 338 -16.59 -39.55 -27.04
C PHE A 338 -16.63 -40.03 -25.57
N ALA A 339 -17.06 -41.27 -25.31
CA ALA A 339 -17.08 -41.86 -23.97
C ALA A 339 -15.68 -41.90 -23.33
N LYS A 340 -14.64 -42.26 -24.11
CA LYS A 340 -13.23 -42.17 -23.65
C LYS A 340 -12.81 -40.77 -23.25
N SER A 341 -13.33 -39.73 -23.92
CA SER A 341 -13.02 -38.34 -23.59
C SER A 341 -13.68 -37.89 -22.27
N LEU A 342 -14.83 -38.47 -21.94
CA LEU A 342 -15.57 -38.19 -20.71
C LEU A 342 -14.92 -38.87 -19.50
N ARG A 343 -14.61 -40.17 -19.56
CA ARG A 343 -13.79 -40.87 -18.55
C ARG A 343 -13.18 -42.10 -19.21
N PRO A 344 -11.84 -42.27 -19.27
CA PRO A 344 -11.26 -43.41 -19.96
C PRO A 344 -11.54 -44.69 -19.17
N PRO A 345 -12.30 -45.67 -19.70
CA PRO A 345 -12.53 -46.94 -18.99
C PRO A 345 -11.22 -47.70 -18.76
N ILE A 346 -10.27 -47.52 -19.69
CA ILE A 346 -8.89 -48.02 -19.59
C ILE A 346 -8.19 -47.55 -18.30
N LEU A 347 -8.56 -46.40 -17.73
CA LEU A 347 -8.00 -45.95 -16.46
C LEU A 347 -8.48 -46.81 -15.30
N ASP A 348 -9.79 -47.08 -15.25
CA ASP A 348 -10.37 -47.94 -14.23
C ASP A 348 -9.81 -49.37 -14.36
N ASP A 349 -9.80 -49.93 -15.57
CA ASP A 349 -9.46 -51.34 -15.82
C ASP A 349 -7.94 -51.63 -15.83
N LEU A 350 -7.14 -50.75 -16.44
CA LEU A 350 -5.72 -51.00 -16.74
C LEU A 350 -4.75 -50.04 -16.02
N GLY A 351 -5.28 -49.04 -15.31
CA GLY A 351 -4.49 -48.12 -14.49
C GLY A 351 -3.84 -46.96 -15.26
N ILE A 352 -3.15 -46.11 -14.51
CA ILE A 352 -2.65 -44.81 -14.99
C ILE A 352 -1.59 -44.92 -16.09
N THR A 353 -0.68 -45.88 -15.98
CA THR A 353 0.44 -46.05 -16.93
C THR A 353 -0.06 -46.36 -18.33
N VAL A 354 -0.99 -47.32 -18.46
CA VAL A 354 -1.56 -47.72 -19.75
C VAL A 354 -2.39 -46.58 -20.33
N SER A 355 -3.14 -45.89 -19.47
CA SER A 355 -3.96 -44.74 -19.85
C SER A 355 -3.16 -43.59 -20.44
N ILE A 356 -2.06 -43.21 -19.79
CA ILE A 356 -1.19 -42.12 -20.28
C ILE A 356 -0.48 -42.54 -21.57
N ARG A 357 -0.02 -43.80 -21.67
CA ARG A 357 0.57 -44.31 -22.91
C ARG A 357 -0.40 -44.20 -24.08
N ARG A 358 -1.67 -44.57 -23.87
CA ARG A 358 -2.70 -44.44 -24.90
C ARG A 358 -2.99 -42.98 -25.23
N LEU A 359 -3.11 -42.13 -24.22
CA LEU A 359 -3.34 -40.69 -24.39
C LEU A 359 -2.24 -40.02 -25.23
N LEU A 360 -0.98 -40.37 -24.99
CA LEU A 360 0.17 -39.86 -25.75
C LEU A 360 0.20 -40.37 -27.21
N ALA A 361 -0.17 -41.63 -27.42
CA ALA A 361 -0.30 -42.18 -28.78
C ALA A 361 -1.38 -41.44 -29.59
N ASP A 362 -2.57 -41.27 -29.01
CA ASP A 362 -3.68 -40.55 -29.64
C ASP A 362 -3.33 -39.07 -29.90
N PHE A 363 -2.62 -38.44 -28.96
CA PHE A 363 -2.11 -37.07 -29.09
C PHE A 363 -1.12 -36.94 -30.25
N SER A 364 -0.15 -37.84 -30.34
CA SER A 364 0.90 -37.80 -31.40
C SER A 364 0.30 -38.07 -32.78
N GLU A 365 -0.65 -39.01 -32.87
CA GLU A 365 -1.35 -39.33 -34.11
C GLU A 365 -2.10 -38.11 -34.66
N ARG A 366 -2.80 -37.38 -33.78
CA ARG A 366 -3.60 -36.19 -34.12
C ARG A 366 -2.75 -34.97 -34.43
N THR A 367 -1.76 -34.65 -33.58
CA THR A 367 -1.04 -33.37 -33.62
C THR A 367 0.27 -33.42 -34.41
N LYS A 368 0.79 -34.62 -34.67
CA LYS A 368 2.14 -34.85 -35.23
C LYS A 368 3.30 -34.38 -34.35
N ILE A 369 3.02 -34.01 -33.10
CA ILE A 369 4.03 -33.70 -32.08
C ILE A 369 4.58 -35.01 -31.54
N GLU A 370 5.90 -35.14 -31.45
CA GLU A 370 6.54 -36.34 -30.89
C GLU A 370 6.31 -36.38 -29.37
N SER A 371 6.01 -37.57 -28.83
CA SER A 371 5.80 -37.73 -27.40
C SER A 371 6.47 -38.95 -26.80
N GLN A 372 6.88 -38.82 -25.54
CA GLN A 372 7.56 -39.89 -24.80
C GLN A 372 6.94 -40.07 -23.41
N LEU A 373 6.78 -41.34 -23.00
CA LEU A 373 6.47 -41.72 -21.63
C LEU A 373 7.68 -42.40 -20.99
N VAL A 374 8.13 -41.87 -19.84
CA VAL A 374 9.21 -42.43 -19.03
C VAL A 374 8.66 -42.79 -17.66
N LEU A 375 8.93 -44.02 -17.23
CA LEU A 375 8.48 -44.53 -15.93
C LEU A 375 9.71 -44.83 -15.07
N THR A 376 9.65 -44.39 -13.82
CA THR A 376 10.69 -44.65 -12.82
C THR A 376 10.03 -45.28 -11.59
N GLY A 377 10.64 -46.32 -11.02
CA GLY A 377 10.07 -47.09 -9.91
C GLY A 377 9.20 -48.26 -10.36
N ARG A 378 8.58 -48.95 -9.40
CA ARG A 378 7.68 -50.08 -9.67
C ARG A 378 6.26 -49.55 -9.85
N ASP A 379 5.69 -49.78 -11.02
CA ASP A 379 4.29 -49.49 -11.32
C ASP A 379 3.36 -50.30 -10.39
N HIS A 380 2.38 -49.63 -9.79
CA HIS A 380 1.33 -50.23 -8.96
C HIS A 380 0.05 -49.39 -9.08
N ARG A 381 -1.09 -49.98 -8.69
CA ARG A 381 -2.35 -49.24 -8.63
C ARG A 381 -2.29 -48.18 -7.54
N LEU A 382 -2.75 -46.98 -7.89
CA LEU A 382 -2.94 -45.88 -6.96
C LEU A 382 -4.43 -45.76 -6.61
N PRO A 383 -4.81 -44.99 -5.58
CA PRO A 383 -6.21 -44.66 -5.35
C PRO A 383 -6.86 -44.08 -6.62
N SER A 384 -8.10 -44.49 -6.92
CA SER A 384 -8.79 -44.12 -8.17
C SER A 384 -8.81 -42.61 -8.42
N GLU A 385 -9.05 -41.82 -7.38
CA GLU A 385 -8.99 -40.35 -7.43
C GLU A 385 -7.60 -39.82 -7.83
N THR A 386 -6.53 -40.44 -7.32
CA THR A 386 -5.15 -40.06 -7.65
C THR A 386 -4.83 -40.38 -9.12
N GLU A 387 -5.19 -41.57 -9.60
CA GLU A 387 -5.02 -41.94 -11.01
C GLU A 387 -5.79 -40.99 -11.92
N LEU A 388 -7.04 -40.67 -11.58
CA LEU A 388 -7.87 -39.74 -12.32
C LEU A 388 -7.28 -38.34 -12.33
N GLY A 389 -6.78 -37.85 -11.20
CA GLY A 389 -6.19 -36.52 -11.15
C GLY A 389 -4.89 -36.40 -11.94
N ILE A 390 -4.02 -37.42 -11.88
CA ILE A 390 -2.82 -37.50 -12.74
C ILE A 390 -3.22 -37.52 -14.22
N PHE A 391 -4.24 -38.31 -14.58
CA PHE A 391 -4.73 -38.39 -15.95
C PHE A 391 -5.25 -37.02 -16.43
N ARG A 392 -6.06 -36.33 -15.63
CA ARG A 392 -6.63 -35.02 -15.97
C ARG A 392 -5.58 -33.92 -16.06
N VAL A 393 -4.60 -33.91 -15.16
CA VAL A 393 -3.47 -32.96 -15.23
C VAL A 393 -2.65 -33.22 -16.50
N THR A 394 -2.37 -34.48 -16.82
CA THR A 394 -1.69 -34.84 -18.07
C THR A 394 -2.50 -34.42 -19.30
N GLN A 395 -3.80 -34.66 -19.31
CA GLN A 395 -4.71 -34.30 -20.39
C GLN A 395 -4.75 -32.78 -20.63
N GLU A 396 -4.91 -31.98 -19.56
CA GLU A 396 -4.94 -30.53 -19.68
C GLU A 396 -3.56 -29.95 -20.06
N ALA A 397 -2.46 -30.54 -19.56
CA ALA A 397 -1.12 -30.17 -19.99
C ALA A 397 -0.90 -30.42 -21.50
N LEU A 398 -1.27 -31.60 -22.01
CA LEU A 398 -1.19 -31.90 -23.45
C LEU A 398 -2.08 -30.99 -24.31
N ARG A 399 -3.27 -30.65 -23.81
CA ARG A 399 -4.15 -29.68 -24.47
C ARG A 399 -3.53 -28.28 -24.53
N ASN A 400 -2.85 -27.86 -23.47
CA ASN A 400 -2.11 -26.60 -23.46
C ASN A 400 -0.94 -26.64 -24.45
N VAL A 401 -0.25 -27.77 -24.58
CA VAL A 401 0.78 -27.96 -25.61
C VAL A 401 0.19 -27.79 -27.01
N GLU A 402 -0.90 -28.50 -27.32
CA GLU A 402 -1.60 -28.45 -28.61
C GLU A 402 -2.06 -27.02 -28.98
N ARG A 403 -2.62 -26.27 -28.02
CA ARG A 403 -3.23 -24.97 -28.29
C ARG A 403 -2.29 -23.78 -28.17
N HIS A 404 -1.27 -23.89 -27.33
CA HIS A 404 -0.53 -22.72 -26.87
C HIS A 404 0.99 -22.82 -26.99
N ALA A 405 1.58 -24.03 -27.03
CA ALA A 405 3.03 -24.15 -26.91
C ALA A 405 3.77 -23.99 -28.25
N GLY A 406 3.17 -24.39 -29.38
CA GLY A 406 3.92 -24.51 -30.64
C GLY A 406 5.11 -25.46 -30.51
N ALA A 407 4.99 -26.45 -29.63
CA ALA A 407 6.04 -27.42 -29.32
C ALA A 407 6.18 -28.45 -30.45
N THR A 408 7.37 -29.02 -30.58
CA THR A 408 7.64 -30.17 -31.46
C THR A 408 7.77 -31.48 -30.69
N TYR A 409 7.93 -31.38 -29.36
CA TYR A 409 8.15 -32.52 -28.47
C TYR A 409 7.52 -32.30 -27.09
N VAL A 410 6.98 -33.38 -26.51
CA VAL A 410 6.51 -33.42 -25.12
C VAL A 410 6.92 -34.73 -24.44
N ALA A 411 7.43 -34.65 -23.21
CA ALA A 411 7.77 -35.82 -22.40
C ALA A 411 6.95 -35.85 -21.10
N VAL A 412 6.44 -37.03 -20.78
CA VAL A 412 5.75 -37.33 -19.53
C VAL A 412 6.59 -38.29 -18.71
N PHE A 413 6.91 -37.90 -17.48
CA PHE A 413 7.63 -38.72 -16.51
C PHE A 413 6.70 -39.07 -15.36
N ILE A 414 6.57 -40.35 -15.04
CA ILE A 414 5.86 -40.81 -13.84
C ILE A 414 6.87 -41.53 -12.97
N THR A 415 7.06 -41.01 -11.75
CA THR A 415 7.94 -41.62 -10.75
C THR A 415 7.10 -42.16 -9.61
N PHE A 416 7.10 -43.48 -9.46
CA PHE A 416 6.50 -44.20 -8.34
C PHE A 416 7.53 -44.32 -7.22
N THR A 417 7.15 -43.94 -6.01
CA THR A 417 7.97 -44.05 -4.80
C THR A 417 7.22 -44.82 -3.73
N GLU A 418 7.90 -45.25 -2.66
CA GLU A 418 7.25 -45.95 -1.54
C GLU A 418 6.27 -45.06 -0.73
N HIS A 419 6.24 -43.75 -1.00
CA HIS A 419 5.47 -42.77 -0.26
C HIS A 419 4.55 -41.92 -1.15
N GLY A 420 4.35 -42.33 -2.41
CA GLY A 420 3.47 -41.63 -3.35
C GLY A 420 4.03 -41.56 -4.77
N VAL A 421 3.51 -40.60 -5.54
CA VAL A 421 3.72 -40.51 -7.00
C VAL A 421 4.02 -39.08 -7.43
N THR A 422 4.97 -38.93 -8.36
CA THR A 422 5.28 -37.65 -9.00
C THR A 422 5.11 -37.74 -10.51
N LEU A 423 4.29 -36.85 -11.07
CA LEU A 423 4.10 -36.63 -12.50
C LEU A 423 4.89 -35.39 -12.92
N ASN A 424 5.64 -35.48 -14.01
CA ASN A 424 6.19 -34.32 -14.71
C ASN A 424 5.75 -34.34 -16.18
N VAL A 425 5.21 -33.23 -16.68
CA VAL A 425 4.94 -33.02 -18.11
C VAL A 425 5.80 -31.87 -18.58
N ILE A 426 6.65 -32.11 -19.58
CA ILE A 426 7.66 -31.15 -20.06
C ILE A 426 7.50 -30.99 -21.57
N ASP A 427 7.32 -29.77 -22.05
CA ASP A 427 7.30 -29.45 -23.48
C ASP A 427 8.49 -28.56 -23.87
N ASN A 428 8.83 -28.56 -25.16
CA ASN A 428 9.89 -27.73 -25.73
C ASN A 428 9.36 -26.49 -26.49
N GLY A 429 8.15 -26.03 -26.18
CA GLY A 429 7.49 -24.95 -26.89
C GLY A 429 7.97 -23.55 -26.48
N ARG A 430 7.18 -22.54 -26.83
CA ARG A 430 7.51 -21.13 -26.60
C ARG A 430 7.47 -20.68 -25.15
N GLY A 431 6.95 -21.47 -24.22
CA GLY A 431 6.77 -21.10 -22.82
C GLY A 431 5.94 -19.81 -22.62
N PHE A 432 5.86 -19.35 -21.37
CA PHE A 432 5.14 -18.13 -21.01
C PHE A 432 5.75 -17.46 -19.76
N ALA A 433 5.38 -16.20 -19.53
CA ALA A 433 5.82 -15.46 -18.35
C ALA A 433 4.97 -15.85 -17.13
N MET A 434 5.63 -16.29 -16.05
CA MET A 434 4.96 -16.62 -14.80
C MET A 434 4.52 -15.35 -14.06
N PRO A 435 3.33 -15.32 -13.45
CA PRO A 435 2.92 -14.23 -12.58
C PRO A 435 3.84 -14.15 -11.36
N ALA A 436 4.22 -12.94 -10.94
CA ALA A 436 5.14 -12.72 -9.82
C ALA A 436 4.66 -13.31 -8.49
N SER A 437 3.34 -13.40 -8.31
CA SER A 437 2.69 -13.99 -7.13
C SER A 437 2.53 -15.51 -7.19
N GLY A 438 2.81 -16.16 -8.34
CA GLY A 438 2.46 -17.56 -8.58
C GLY A 438 0.95 -17.85 -8.64
N ASP A 439 0.11 -16.80 -8.54
CA ASP A 439 -1.35 -16.90 -8.54
C ASP A 439 -1.89 -16.70 -9.96
N PHE A 440 -2.39 -17.76 -10.56
CA PHE A 440 -2.95 -17.74 -11.91
C PHE A 440 -4.35 -17.12 -11.98
N THR A 441 -5.02 -16.87 -10.85
CA THR A 441 -6.39 -16.33 -10.81
C THR A 441 -6.51 -14.95 -11.45
N ALA A 442 -5.52 -14.08 -11.27
CA ALA A 442 -5.49 -12.73 -11.84
C ALA A 442 -5.26 -12.71 -13.36
N SER A 443 -4.79 -13.83 -13.92
CA SER A 443 -4.33 -13.92 -15.32
C SER A 443 -5.30 -14.67 -16.24
N GLY A 444 -6.45 -15.13 -15.73
CA GLY A 444 -7.51 -15.76 -16.54
C GLY A 444 -7.17 -17.17 -17.06
N HIS A 445 -6.10 -17.81 -16.56
CA HIS A 445 -5.66 -19.14 -17.01
C HIS A 445 -6.46 -20.26 -16.34
N LEU A 446 -7.75 -20.38 -16.69
CA LEU A 446 -8.68 -21.36 -16.11
C LEU A 446 -8.15 -22.81 -16.14
N GLY A 447 -7.43 -23.20 -17.19
CA GLY A 447 -6.82 -24.54 -17.29
C GLY A 447 -5.78 -24.80 -16.20
N LEU A 448 -4.90 -23.83 -15.92
CA LEU A 448 -3.88 -23.93 -14.87
C LEU A 448 -4.50 -23.91 -13.47
N ILE A 449 -5.51 -23.07 -13.25
CA ILE A 449 -6.29 -23.02 -12.00
C ILE A 449 -6.94 -24.39 -11.75
N SER A 450 -7.56 -24.98 -12.77
CA SER A 450 -8.19 -26.31 -12.65
C SER A 450 -7.19 -27.41 -12.29
N MET A 451 -5.95 -27.33 -12.78
CA MET A 451 -4.89 -28.28 -12.41
C MET A 451 -4.42 -28.07 -10.96
N GLN A 452 -4.32 -26.81 -10.50
CA GLN A 452 -3.93 -26.49 -9.12
C GLN A 452 -4.98 -26.96 -8.11
N GLU A 453 -6.25 -26.63 -8.34
CA GLU A 453 -7.36 -27.08 -7.48
C GLU A 453 -7.44 -28.60 -7.43
N ARG A 454 -7.24 -29.28 -8.57
CA ARG A 454 -7.22 -30.75 -8.61
C ARG A 454 -6.05 -31.34 -7.81
N ALA A 455 -4.86 -30.74 -7.87
CA ALA A 455 -3.75 -31.18 -7.05
C ALA A 455 -4.05 -31.04 -5.55
N GLN A 456 -4.70 -29.93 -5.15
CA GLN A 456 -5.12 -29.73 -3.76
C GLN A 456 -6.17 -30.75 -3.31
N LEU A 457 -7.15 -31.08 -4.16
CA LEU A 457 -8.15 -32.12 -3.88
C LEU A 457 -7.52 -33.50 -3.64
N LEU A 458 -6.36 -33.78 -4.22
CA LEU A 458 -5.59 -35.00 -3.98
C LEU A 458 -4.68 -34.94 -2.76
N GLY A 459 -4.68 -33.83 -2.00
CA GLY A 459 -3.68 -33.60 -0.96
C GLY A 459 -2.26 -33.44 -1.51
N GLY A 460 -2.13 -33.17 -2.80
CA GLY A 460 -0.87 -33.01 -3.52
C GLY A 460 -0.49 -31.56 -3.77
N LYS A 461 0.68 -31.37 -4.39
CA LYS A 461 1.21 -30.06 -4.78
C LYS A 461 1.41 -30.01 -6.29
N LEU A 462 0.95 -28.93 -6.92
CA LEU A 462 1.26 -28.62 -8.31
C LEU A 462 2.29 -27.48 -8.38
N GLU A 463 3.35 -27.69 -9.14
CA GLU A 463 4.34 -26.67 -9.48
C GLU A 463 4.40 -26.50 -11.00
N ILE A 464 4.33 -25.25 -11.45
CA ILE A 464 4.43 -24.92 -12.87
C ILE A 464 5.65 -24.01 -13.04
N GLN A 465 6.55 -24.41 -13.94
CA GLN A 465 7.74 -23.66 -14.30
C GLN A 465 7.67 -23.36 -15.79
N SER A 466 7.73 -22.09 -16.17
CA SER A 466 7.83 -21.69 -17.57
C SER A 466 8.63 -20.40 -17.71
N SER A 467 9.26 -20.25 -18.87
CA SER A 467 9.89 -19.00 -19.26
C SER A 467 9.76 -18.82 -20.77
N PRO A 468 9.59 -17.60 -21.28
CA PRO A 468 9.55 -17.35 -22.71
C PRO A 468 10.77 -17.96 -23.42
N GLY A 469 10.50 -18.76 -24.45
CA GLY A 469 11.47 -19.50 -25.26
C GLY A 469 12.02 -20.80 -24.66
N LYS A 470 11.57 -21.23 -23.47
CA LYS A 470 12.11 -22.40 -22.76
C LYS A 470 11.09 -23.51 -22.46
N GLY A 471 9.94 -23.49 -23.13
CA GLY A 471 8.85 -24.44 -22.87
C GLY A 471 8.19 -24.26 -21.51
N ALA A 472 7.40 -25.25 -21.11
CA ALA A 472 6.83 -25.33 -19.78
C ALA A 472 7.05 -26.72 -19.16
N LYS A 473 7.10 -26.73 -17.84
CA LYS A 473 7.16 -27.92 -17.00
C LYS A 473 6.05 -27.85 -15.97
N VAL A 474 5.21 -28.88 -15.94
CA VAL A 474 4.16 -29.07 -14.95
C VAL A 474 4.54 -30.27 -14.09
N THR A 475 4.66 -30.06 -12.78
CA THR A 475 5.00 -31.09 -11.80
C THR A 475 3.84 -31.26 -10.83
N LEU A 476 3.31 -32.48 -10.70
CA LEU A 476 2.32 -32.85 -9.69
C LEU A 476 2.96 -33.88 -8.74
N SER A 477 2.95 -33.60 -7.45
CA SER A 477 3.44 -34.51 -6.42
C SER A 477 2.31 -34.86 -5.45
N VAL A 478 2.03 -36.15 -5.28
CA VAL A 478 0.99 -36.67 -4.37
C VAL A 478 1.64 -37.66 -3.40
N SER A 479 1.39 -37.50 -2.10
CA SER A 479 1.91 -38.37 -1.04
C SER A 479 0.83 -39.33 -0.55
N ASP A 480 1.18 -40.61 -0.35
CA ASP A 480 0.25 -41.64 0.11
C ASP A 480 -0.27 -41.39 1.55
N ALA A 481 0.44 -40.59 2.35
CA ALA A 481 0.09 -40.32 3.75
C ALA A 481 -1.15 -39.42 3.92
N VAL A 482 -1.60 -38.71 2.87
CA VAL A 482 -2.68 -37.71 2.97
C VAL A 482 -4.04 -38.27 2.53
N THR A 483 -4.06 -39.35 1.76
CA THR A 483 -5.31 -39.95 1.23
C THR A 483 -6.12 -40.72 2.29
N ALA A 484 -5.58 -40.93 3.49
CA ALA A 484 -6.22 -41.70 4.56
C ALA A 484 -7.27 -40.93 5.39
N GLU A 485 -7.42 -39.60 5.20
CA GLU A 485 -8.27 -38.74 6.04
C GLU A 485 -9.38 -37.98 5.29
N ILE A 486 -9.91 -38.50 4.18
CA ILE A 486 -11.21 -38.00 3.68
C ILE A 486 -12.31 -38.80 4.40
N PRO A 487 -13.04 -38.22 5.39
CA PRO A 487 -14.12 -38.93 6.05
C PRO A 487 -15.26 -39.08 5.04
N ASP A 488 -15.64 -40.32 4.77
CA ASP A 488 -16.83 -40.64 3.99
C ASP A 488 -18.06 -40.09 4.73
N ARG A 489 -18.50 -38.87 4.36
CA ARG A 489 -19.72 -38.23 4.87
C ARG A 489 -20.95 -38.64 4.05
N ARG A 490 -20.99 -39.88 3.56
CA ARG A 490 -22.22 -40.54 3.12
C ARG A 490 -22.68 -41.49 4.22
N LEU A 491 -23.75 -41.09 4.89
CA LEU A 491 -24.79 -41.90 5.57
C LEU A 491 -25.22 -41.24 6.89
N GLU A 492 -25.88 -40.09 6.83
CA GLU A 492 -26.96 -39.72 7.76
C GLU A 492 -27.92 -38.76 7.03
N LEU A 493 -28.87 -39.34 6.29
CA LEU A 493 -30.18 -38.76 5.99
C LEU A 493 -31.22 -39.88 6.00
#